data_AF-A0A1F7SUB6-F1
#
_entry.id   AF-A0A1F7SUB6-F1
#
_cell.length_a   1.000
_cell.length_b   1.000
_cell.length_c   1.000
_cell.angle_alpha   90.00
_cell.angle_beta   90.00
_cell.angle_gamma   90.00
#
_symmetry.space_group_name_H-M   'P 1'
#
loop_
_entity.id
_entity.type
_entity.pdbx_description
1 polymer ?
#
loop_
_entity_poly.entity_id
_entity_poly.type
_entity_poly.pdbx_seq_one_letter_code
_entity_poly.pdbx_strand_id
1 'polypeptide(L)'
;MKNKLILFTPVLFVLLNVAPALAARPVSTRVPATKQPTQAQQNTKTPQNQDSLQNQGASQVNKPNTTGTANMVQNRVKACQSMEAAVKTRSQNMNQFSFKVMETLGTMTNRATDFYQKNVSTQTQTAAQIQTYKNLAAQVQTKKMAAVAANTKAQNSLLEFNCNSDNPGQTLKNYTDNMQKVKSALQEYKGAVRNLTDAVRSAAKKGGQQ
;
A
#
# COMPACT_ATOMS: atom_id res chain seq x y z
N MET A 1 -39.25 37.70 -33.65
CA MET A 1 -38.20 36.66 -33.80
C MET A 1 -36.90 37.18 -33.23
N LYS A 2 -36.30 36.50 -32.24
CA LYS A 2 -34.85 36.52 -31.92
C LYS A 2 -34.62 35.58 -30.72
N ASN A 3 -34.49 34.29 -31.02
CA ASN A 3 -33.94 33.30 -30.10
C ASN A 3 -32.45 33.63 -29.91
N LYS A 4 -32.02 33.89 -28.67
CA LYS A 4 -30.60 33.93 -28.34
C LYS A 4 -30.16 32.54 -27.89
N LEU A 5 -29.47 31.87 -28.81
CA LEU A 5 -28.78 30.61 -28.61
C LEU A 5 -27.54 30.86 -27.71
N ILE A 6 -27.58 30.39 -26.47
CA ILE A 6 -26.42 30.39 -25.57
C ILE A 6 -25.67 29.08 -25.80
N LEU A 7 -24.56 29.18 -26.56
CA LEU A 7 -23.60 28.08 -26.73
C LEU A 7 -22.76 27.93 -25.46
N PHE A 8 -23.03 26.89 -24.69
CA PHE A 8 -22.14 26.40 -23.63
C PHE A 8 -20.92 25.73 -24.27
N THR A 9 -19.77 26.38 -24.22
CA THR A 9 -18.47 25.78 -24.53
C THR A 9 -17.91 25.17 -23.24
N PRO A 10 -17.63 23.85 -23.19
CA PRO A 10 -16.98 23.26 -22.02
C PRO A 10 -15.49 23.60 -22.04
N VAL A 11 -15.05 24.38 -21.06
CA VAL A 11 -13.63 24.62 -20.78
C VAL A 11 -13.01 23.30 -20.31
N LEU A 12 -12.24 22.69 -21.21
CA LEU A 12 -11.37 21.55 -20.96
C LEU A 12 -10.22 22.01 -20.04
N PHE A 13 -10.38 21.83 -18.72
CA PHE A 13 -9.30 22.04 -17.76
C PHE A 13 -8.29 20.88 -17.86
N VAL A 14 -7.26 21.09 -18.68
CA VAL A 14 -6.05 20.27 -18.66
C VAL A 14 -5.27 20.60 -17.38
N LEU A 15 -5.36 19.74 -16.37
CA LEU A 15 -4.53 19.81 -15.17
C LEU A 15 -3.09 19.40 -15.53
N LEU A 16 -2.25 20.38 -15.81
CA LEU A 16 -0.80 20.26 -15.79
C LEU A 16 -0.35 19.87 -14.37
N ASN A 17 0.19 18.65 -14.25
CA ASN A 17 0.93 18.21 -13.07
C ASN A 17 2.19 19.07 -12.91
N VAL A 18 2.17 20.00 -11.96
CA VAL A 18 3.39 20.62 -11.42
C VAL A 18 3.65 19.99 -10.06
N ALA A 19 4.50 18.97 -10.03
CA ALA A 19 5.08 18.47 -8.78
C ALA A 19 6.17 19.45 -8.33
N PRO A 20 6.13 19.99 -7.10
CA PRO A 20 7.31 20.63 -6.54
C PRO A 20 8.32 19.55 -6.13
N ALA A 21 9.45 19.54 -6.82
CA ALA A 21 10.66 18.84 -6.39
C ALA A 21 11.20 19.52 -5.13
N LEU A 22 10.99 18.91 -3.95
CA LEU A 22 11.73 19.29 -2.75
C LEU A 22 12.98 18.42 -2.65
N ALA A 23 14.11 19.06 -2.95
CA ALA A 23 15.44 18.56 -2.67
C ALA A 23 15.70 18.62 -1.16
N ALA A 24 16.09 17.50 -0.56
CA ALA A 24 16.76 17.46 0.74
C ALA A 24 18.01 16.59 0.61
N ARG A 25 19.17 17.21 0.85
CA ARG A 25 20.51 16.60 0.85
C ARG A 25 20.67 15.66 2.06
N PRO A 26 21.57 14.65 1.97
CA PRO A 26 21.79 13.69 3.05
C PRO A 26 22.67 14.26 4.17
N VAL A 27 22.26 14.09 5.42
CA VAL A 27 23.13 14.24 6.59
C VAL A 27 23.75 12.88 6.89
N SER A 28 25.06 12.81 6.67
CA SER A 28 25.95 11.71 7.05
C SER A 28 26.21 11.75 8.55
N THR A 29 25.92 10.65 9.25
CA THR A 29 26.56 10.35 10.54
C THR A 29 27.05 8.90 10.53
N ARG A 30 28.39 8.77 10.57
CA ARG A 30 29.12 7.52 10.83
C ARG A 30 29.13 7.24 12.33
N VAL A 31 28.84 6.01 12.76
CA VAL A 31 29.31 5.39 14.01
C VAL A 31 29.44 3.86 13.77
N PRO A 32 30.44 3.16 14.36
CA PRO A 32 31.13 2.04 13.71
C PRO A 32 30.65 0.62 14.05
N ALA A 33 31.18 -0.32 13.27
CA ALA A 33 31.03 -1.77 13.36
C ALA A 33 31.78 -2.39 14.55
N THR A 34 31.18 -3.39 15.19
CA THR A 34 31.89 -4.40 16.00
C THR A 34 31.26 -5.79 15.82
N LYS A 35 32.10 -6.72 15.34
CA LYS A 35 32.21 -8.21 15.44
C LYS A 35 31.23 -8.92 16.43
N GLN A 36 30.77 -10.17 16.33
CA GLN A 36 30.95 -11.39 15.50
C GLN A 36 29.97 -12.46 16.13
N PRO A 37 29.59 -13.58 15.47
CA PRO A 37 28.42 -14.38 15.87
C PRO A 37 28.73 -15.51 16.86
N THR A 38 27.75 -15.82 17.71
CA THR A 38 27.75 -16.98 18.61
C THR A 38 27.23 -18.22 17.87
N GLN A 39 28.13 -19.19 17.71
CA GLN A 39 27.87 -20.56 17.31
C GLN A 39 27.30 -21.33 18.52
N ALA A 40 26.30 -22.18 18.28
CA ALA A 40 25.90 -23.22 19.23
C ALA A 40 26.16 -24.60 18.56
N GLN A 41 27.16 -25.30 19.09
CA GLN A 41 27.49 -26.71 18.85
C GLN A 41 26.35 -27.60 19.40
N GLN A 42 25.81 -28.52 18.60
CA GLN A 42 26.15 -29.95 18.54
C GLN A 42 26.14 -30.68 19.89
N ASN A 43 25.20 -31.63 20.04
CA ASN A 43 25.41 -32.81 20.88
C ASN A 43 24.80 -34.07 20.24
N THR A 44 25.67 -34.84 19.59
CA THR A 44 25.89 -36.30 19.64
C THR A 44 24.73 -37.24 20.00
N LYS A 45 24.34 -38.13 19.07
CA LYS A 45 24.50 -39.60 19.21
C LYS A 45 24.04 -40.37 17.95
N THR A 46 25.02 -40.99 17.29
CA THR A 46 24.91 -42.08 16.32
C THR A 46 24.87 -43.42 17.05
N PRO A 47 24.21 -44.45 16.52
CA PRO A 47 24.80 -45.79 16.54
C PRO A 47 25.18 -46.26 15.14
N GLN A 48 26.37 -46.85 15.09
CA GLN A 48 27.05 -47.45 13.96
C GLN A 48 26.29 -48.66 13.41
N ASN A 49 26.35 -48.87 12.09
CA ASN A 49 26.79 -50.16 11.57
C ASN A 49 27.38 -50.01 10.16
N GLN A 50 28.63 -50.44 10.02
CA GLN A 50 29.36 -50.59 8.78
C GLN A 50 29.17 -52.01 8.23
N ASP A 51 29.62 -52.18 6.99
CA ASP A 51 29.88 -53.43 6.26
C ASP A 51 28.71 -54.02 5.48
N SER A 52 28.68 -53.71 4.18
CA SER A 52 29.35 -54.61 3.22
C SER A 52 29.44 -53.97 1.83
N LEU A 53 30.67 -53.78 1.35
CA LEU A 53 30.96 -53.73 -0.08
C LEU A 53 30.76 -55.12 -0.66
N GLN A 54 29.90 -55.27 -1.66
CA GLN A 54 30.04 -56.30 -2.68
C GLN A 54 29.76 -55.69 -4.05
N ASN A 55 30.83 -55.70 -4.82
CA ASN A 55 31.00 -55.19 -6.16
C ASN A 55 30.60 -56.29 -7.14
N GLN A 56 29.53 -56.10 -7.92
CA GLN A 56 29.33 -56.82 -9.19
C GLN A 56 28.70 -55.89 -10.20
N GLY A 57 29.50 -55.56 -11.23
CA GLY A 57 29.08 -54.80 -12.38
C GLY A 57 28.12 -55.59 -13.27
N ALA A 58 27.15 -54.88 -13.82
CA ALA A 58 26.63 -55.11 -15.16
C ALA A 58 26.00 -53.78 -15.61
N SER A 59 26.42 -53.31 -16.77
CA SER A 59 25.89 -52.13 -17.46
C SER A 59 24.37 -52.17 -17.54
N GLN A 60 23.69 -51.45 -16.64
CA GLN A 60 22.32 -51.02 -16.84
C GLN A 60 22.40 -49.60 -17.39
N VAL A 61 22.17 -49.48 -18.70
CA VAL A 61 21.80 -48.22 -19.33
C VAL A 61 20.60 -47.69 -18.53
N ASN A 62 20.83 -46.73 -17.64
CA ASN A 62 19.78 -46.05 -16.90
C ASN A 62 18.89 -45.35 -17.93
N LYS A 63 17.78 -46.01 -18.29
CA LYS A 63 16.65 -45.36 -18.95
C LYS A 63 16.29 -44.15 -18.08
N PRO A 64 16.15 -42.94 -18.63
CA PRO A 64 15.78 -41.78 -17.84
C PRO A 64 14.51 -42.11 -17.07
N ASN A 65 14.52 -41.97 -15.74
CA ASN A 65 13.31 -42.15 -14.94
C ASN A 65 12.40 -40.94 -15.15
N THR A 66 11.74 -40.91 -16.30
CA THR A 66 10.92 -39.79 -16.79
C THR A 66 9.70 -39.55 -15.90
N THR A 67 9.26 -40.57 -15.15
CA THR A 67 8.05 -40.53 -14.32
C THR A 67 8.28 -39.82 -12.99
N GLY A 68 9.45 -39.99 -12.37
CA GLY A 68 9.79 -39.33 -11.09
C GLY A 68 9.99 -37.82 -11.25
N THR A 69 10.61 -37.39 -12.35
CA THR A 69 10.81 -35.96 -12.68
C THR A 69 9.50 -35.29 -13.12
N ALA A 70 8.63 -35.98 -13.87
CA ALA A 70 7.31 -35.47 -14.23
C ALA A 70 6.41 -35.21 -13.00
N ASN A 71 6.41 -36.12 -12.03
CA ASN A 71 5.64 -35.96 -10.78
C ASN A 71 6.18 -34.80 -9.92
N MET A 72 7.50 -34.63 -9.86
CA MET A 72 8.15 -33.48 -9.18
C MET A 72 7.75 -32.15 -9.84
N VAL A 73 7.76 -32.08 -11.17
CA VAL A 73 7.35 -30.88 -11.93
C VAL A 73 5.87 -30.58 -11.68
N GLN A 74 4.98 -31.58 -11.76
CA GLN A 74 3.55 -31.40 -11.50
C GLN A 74 3.27 -30.91 -10.07
N ASN A 75 3.97 -31.46 -9.07
CA ASN A 75 3.83 -31.05 -7.68
C ASN A 75 4.34 -29.62 -7.46
N ARG A 76 5.43 -29.22 -8.13
CA ARG A 76 5.92 -27.83 -8.10
C ARG A 76 4.94 -26.86 -8.74
N VAL A 77 4.34 -27.21 -9.87
CA VAL A 77 3.32 -26.38 -10.53
C VAL A 77 2.10 -26.19 -9.62
N LYS A 78 1.59 -27.28 -9.02
CA LYS A 78 0.48 -27.21 -8.05
C LYS A 78 0.81 -26.34 -6.83
N ALA A 79 2.00 -26.50 -6.27
CA ALA A 79 2.46 -25.69 -5.16
C ALA A 79 2.51 -24.20 -5.54
N CYS A 80 3.04 -23.88 -6.73
CA CYS A 80 3.09 -22.51 -7.20
C CYS A 80 1.69 -21.92 -7.42
N GLN A 81 0.79 -22.65 -8.09
CA GLN A 81 -0.60 -22.22 -8.28
C GLN A 81 -1.32 -21.93 -6.96
N SER A 82 -1.11 -22.77 -5.93
CA SER A 82 -1.68 -22.53 -4.60
C SER A 82 -1.14 -21.26 -3.94
N MET A 83 0.16 -21.00 -4.08
CA MET A 83 0.80 -19.77 -3.60
C MET A 83 0.31 -18.54 -4.36
N GLU A 84 0.12 -18.67 -5.67
CA GLU A 84 -0.38 -17.59 -6.51
C GLU A 84 -1.82 -17.20 -6.11
N ALA A 85 -2.68 -18.19 -5.90
CA ALA A 85 -4.02 -17.97 -5.39
C ALA A 85 -3.99 -17.28 -4.02
N ALA A 86 -3.15 -17.75 -3.09
CA ALA A 86 -3.01 -17.14 -1.76
C ALA A 86 -2.54 -15.67 -1.83
N VAL A 87 -1.57 -15.37 -2.70
CA VAL A 87 -1.08 -13.99 -2.92
C VAL A 87 -2.17 -13.11 -3.53
N LYS A 88 -2.91 -13.60 -4.52
CA LYS A 88 -4.05 -12.89 -5.13
C LYS A 88 -5.13 -12.59 -4.10
N THR A 89 -5.56 -13.57 -3.31
CA THR A 89 -6.56 -13.37 -2.27
C THR A 89 -6.07 -12.38 -1.21
N ARG A 90 -4.84 -12.55 -0.71
CA ARG A 90 -4.29 -11.65 0.32
C ARG A 90 -4.18 -10.22 -0.18
N SER A 91 -3.72 -10.01 -1.41
CA SER A 91 -3.58 -8.67 -1.98
C SER A 91 -4.94 -8.01 -2.25
N GLN A 92 -5.92 -8.75 -2.74
CA GLN A 92 -7.30 -8.27 -2.88
C GLN A 92 -7.87 -7.80 -1.54
N ASN A 93 -7.72 -8.60 -0.48
CA ASN A 93 -8.17 -8.24 0.87
C ASN A 93 -7.49 -6.97 1.39
N MET A 94 -6.19 -6.80 1.14
CA MET A 94 -5.45 -5.59 1.51
C MET A 94 -5.93 -4.36 0.75
N ASN A 95 -6.14 -4.48 -0.57
CA ASN A 95 -6.66 -3.39 -1.38
C ASN A 95 -8.08 -2.99 -0.96
N GLN A 96 -8.96 -3.96 -0.70
CA GLN A 96 -10.31 -3.74 -0.19
C GLN A 96 -10.29 -3.04 1.18
N PHE A 97 -9.40 -3.48 2.07
CA PHE A 97 -9.21 -2.82 3.36
C PHE A 97 -8.81 -1.34 3.18
N SER A 98 -7.84 -1.06 2.30
CA SER A 98 -7.43 0.31 1.98
C SER A 98 -8.57 1.17 1.45
N PHE A 99 -9.40 0.64 0.55
CA PHE A 99 -10.60 1.34 0.07
C PHE A 99 -11.61 1.62 1.18
N LYS A 100 -11.91 0.64 2.03
CA LYS A 100 -12.83 0.80 3.16
C LYS A 100 -12.36 1.89 4.13
N VAL A 101 -11.05 1.98 4.37
CA VAL A 101 -10.47 3.07 5.19
C VAL A 101 -10.65 4.42 4.50
N MET A 102 -10.34 4.53 3.20
CA MET A 102 -10.52 5.80 2.45
C MET A 102 -11.98 6.26 2.43
N GLU A 103 -12.92 5.34 2.26
CA GLU A 103 -14.35 5.60 2.30
C GLU A 103 -14.78 6.10 3.68
N THR A 104 -14.41 5.39 4.75
CA THR A 104 -14.72 5.78 6.13
C THR A 104 -14.21 7.20 6.44
N LEU A 105 -12.97 7.51 6.05
CA LEU A 105 -12.38 8.84 6.22
C LEU A 105 -13.11 9.89 5.37
N GLY A 106 -13.57 9.52 4.17
CA GLY A 106 -14.42 10.37 3.33
C GLY A 106 -15.75 10.70 4.00
N THR A 107 -16.44 9.70 4.56
CA THR A 107 -17.68 9.91 5.31
C THR A 107 -17.48 10.85 6.50
N MET A 108 -16.39 10.69 7.25
CA MET A 108 -16.06 11.60 8.37
C MET A 108 -15.82 13.04 7.89
N THR A 109 -15.09 13.20 6.78
CA THR A 109 -14.84 14.51 6.15
C THR A 109 -16.15 15.18 5.74
N ASN A 110 -17.05 14.43 5.10
CA ASN A 110 -18.35 14.95 4.67
C ASN A 110 -19.18 15.39 5.88
N ARG A 111 -19.27 14.56 6.92
CA ARG A 111 -19.98 14.92 8.16
C ARG A 111 -19.41 16.19 8.81
N ALA A 112 -18.09 16.34 8.87
CA ALA A 112 -17.44 17.53 9.42
C ALA A 112 -17.75 18.78 8.56
N THR A 113 -17.71 18.64 7.23
CA THR A 113 -18.01 19.71 6.27
C THR A 113 -19.48 20.13 6.37
N ASP A 114 -20.40 19.18 6.36
CA ASP A 114 -21.84 19.43 6.47
C ASP A 114 -22.18 20.12 7.80
N PHE A 115 -21.58 19.65 8.90
CA PHE A 115 -21.79 20.26 10.20
C PHE A 115 -21.28 21.70 10.22
N TYR A 116 -20.09 21.96 9.66
CA TYR A 116 -19.54 23.31 9.55
C TYR A 116 -20.47 24.23 8.75
N GLN A 117 -20.93 23.79 7.58
CA GLN A 117 -21.81 24.57 6.70
C GLN A 117 -23.19 24.84 7.31
N LYS A 118 -23.75 23.90 8.08
CA LYS A 118 -25.09 24.06 8.66
C LYS A 118 -25.11 24.85 9.96
N ASN A 119 -24.07 24.68 10.79
CA ASN A 119 -24.12 25.15 12.18
C ASN A 119 -23.06 26.19 12.52
N VAL A 120 -21.93 26.21 11.80
CA VAL A 120 -20.77 27.04 12.16
C VAL A 120 -20.64 28.26 11.25
N SER A 121 -20.89 28.10 9.94
CA SER A 121 -20.81 29.22 8.99
C SER A 121 -21.95 30.22 9.11
N THR A 122 -23.02 29.87 9.83
CA THR A 122 -24.13 30.78 10.17
C THR A 122 -23.83 31.61 11.43
N GLN A 123 -22.78 31.27 12.18
CA GLN A 123 -22.33 32.00 13.36
C GLN A 123 -21.27 33.06 12.97
N THR A 124 -21.03 34.03 13.85
CA THR A 124 -19.99 35.05 13.67
C THR A 124 -18.59 34.42 13.77
N GLN A 125 -18.05 33.97 12.63
CA GLN A 125 -16.68 33.47 12.52
C GLN A 125 -15.73 34.59 12.11
N THR A 126 -14.54 34.61 12.70
CA THR A 126 -13.47 35.51 12.24
C THR A 126 -12.92 35.04 10.89
N ALA A 127 -12.41 35.98 10.08
CA ALA A 127 -11.77 35.66 8.80
C ALA A 127 -10.64 34.62 8.95
N ALA A 128 -9.89 34.68 10.06
CA ALA A 128 -8.83 33.74 10.38
C ALA A 128 -9.35 32.30 10.60
N GLN A 129 -10.51 32.13 11.27
CA GLN A 129 -11.13 30.81 11.47
C GLN A 129 -11.59 30.20 10.14
N ILE A 130 -12.23 31.02 9.29
CA ILE A 130 -12.67 30.59 7.96
C ILE A 130 -11.46 30.14 7.13
N GLN A 131 -10.36 30.89 7.16
CA GLN A 131 -9.15 30.54 6.42
C GLN A 131 -8.50 29.25 6.96
N THR A 132 -8.48 29.08 8.28
CA THR A 132 -7.98 27.85 8.92
C THR A 132 -8.77 26.62 8.45
N TYR A 133 -10.11 26.72 8.44
CA TYR A 133 -10.97 25.66 7.91
C TYR A 133 -10.65 25.34 6.45
N LYS A 134 -10.56 26.37 5.57
CA LYS A 134 -10.24 26.19 4.14
C LYS A 134 -8.91 25.47 3.95
N ASN A 135 -7.88 25.86 4.69
CA ASN A 135 -6.56 25.23 4.62
C ASN A 135 -6.61 23.76 5.06
N LEU A 136 -7.33 23.43 6.12
CA LEU A 136 -7.50 22.05 6.58
C LEU A 136 -8.29 21.20 5.59
N ALA A 137 -9.36 21.73 5.01
CA ALA A 137 -10.14 21.05 3.97
C ALA A 137 -9.29 20.78 2.72
N ALA A 138 -8.45 21.73 2.31
CA ALA A 138 -7.50 21.52 1.22
C ALA A 138 -6.48 20.42 1.54
N GLN A 139 -5.91 20.41 2.75
CA GLN A 139 -4.98 19.37 3.19
C GLN A 139 -5.62 17.97 3.18
N VAL A 140 -6.86 17.83 3.66
CA VAL A 140 -7.62 16.58 3.59
C VAL A 140 -7.70 16.10 2.14
N GLN A 141 -8.05 16.97 1.19
CA GLN A 141 -8.14 16.60 -0.22
C GLN A 141 -6.78 16.17 -0.79
N THR A 142 -5.71 16.90 -0.50
CA THR A 142 -4.35 16.52 -0.91
C THR A 142 -3.95 15.14 -0.38
N LYS A 143 -4.20 14.87 0.91
CA LYS A 143 -3.84 13.58 1.53
C LYS A 143 -4.74 12.44 1.04
N LYS A 144 -6.01 12.69 0.76
CA LYS A 144 -6.91 11.73 0.09
C LYS A 144 -6.34 11.32 -1.27
N MET A 145 -5.97 12.29 -2.11
CA MET A 145 -5.39 12.00 -3.43
C MET A 145 -4.07 11.22 -3.32
N ALA A 146 -3.22 11.56 -2.36
CA ALA A 146 -1.98 10.82 -2.11
C ALA A 146 -2.25 9.35 -1.71
N ALA A 147 -3.25 9.10 -0.86
CA ALA A 147 -3.66 7.74 -0.49
C ALA A 147 -4.21 6.96 -1.69
N VAL A 148 -5.04 7.59 -2.53
CA VAL A 148 -5.54 6.98 -3.77
C VAL A 148 -4.39 6.62 -4.71
N ALA A 149 -3.48 7.56 -4.97
CA ALA A 149 -2.34 7.34 -5.85
C ALA A 149 -1.41 6.22 -5.34
N ALA A 150 -1.14 6.17 -4.04
CA ALA A 150 -0.35 5.10 -3.43
C ALA A 150 -1.03 3.73 -3.61
N ASN A 151 -2.36 3.66 -3.41
CA ASN A 151 -3.14 2.44 -3.54
C ASN A 151 -3.16 1.94 -5.00
N THR A 152 -3.35 2.84 -5.96
CA THR A 152 -3.26 2.51 -7.40
C THR A 152 -1.88 1.98 -7.75
N LYS A 153 -0.80 2.59 -7.25
CA LYS A 153 0.57 2.11 -7.48
C LYS A 153 0.79 0.70 -6.92
N ALA A 154 0.26 0.42 -5.73
CA ALA A 154 0.31 -0.93 -5.16
C ALA A 154 -0.45 -1.94 -6.04
N GLN A 155 -1.66 -1.62 -6.48
CA GLN A 155 -2.42 -2.50 -7.38
C GLN A 155 -1.67 -2.81 -8.67
N ASN A 156 -1.10 -1.78 -9.30
CA ASN A 156 -0.37 -1.93 -10.55
C ASN A 156 0.86 -2.84 -10.41
N SER A 157 1.49 -2.87 -9.24
CA SER A 157 2.64 -3.75 -8.99
C SER A 157 2.33 -5.24 -8.89
N LEU A 158 1.05 -5.65 -8.93
CA LEU A 158 0.64 -7.06 -8.94
C LEU A 158 0.01 -7.53 -10.25
N LEU A 159 -0.18 -6.65 -11.24
CA LEU A 159 -0.89 -7.01 -12.48
C LEU A 159 -0.22 -8.17 -13.24
N GLU A 160 1.10 -8.23 -13.18
CA GLU A 160 1.91 -9.24 -13.88
C GLU A 160 2.34 -10.40 -12.97
N PHE A 161 1.91 -10.40 -11.70
CA PHE A 161 2.30 -11.46 -10.77
C PHE A 161 1.73 -12.80 -11.21
N ASN A 162 2.63 -13.69 -11.60
CA ASN A 162 2.34 -15.09 -11.84
C ASN A 162 3.58 -15.93 -11.53
N CYS A 163 3.32 -17.19 -11.21
CA CYS A 163 4.34 -18.14 -10.80
C CYS A 163 5.40 -18.48 -11.86
N ASN A 164 5.09 -18.22 -13.12
CA ASN A 164 5.97 -18.49 -14.26
C ASN A 164 6.70 -17.21 -14.73
N SER A 165 6.51 -16.08 -14.06
CA SER A 165 7.22 -14.85 -14.40
C SER A 165 8.72 -15.01 -14.10
N ASP A 166 9.55 -14.20 -14.76
CA ASP A 166 11.01 -14.28 -14.58
C ASP A 166 11.43 -13.96 -13.15
N ASN A 167 10.65 -13.14 -12.42
CA ASN A 167 10.99 -12.75 -11.05
C ASN A 167 9.75 -12.44 -10.18
N PRO A 168 8.93 -13.45 -9.83
CA PRO A 168 7.72 -13.27 -9.03
C PRO A 168 8.02 -12.75 -7.62
N GLY A 169 9.20 -13.09 -7.08
CA GLY A 169 9.67 -12.61 -5.79
C GLY A 169 9.87 -11.09 -5.77
N GLN A 170 10.48 -10.53 -6.82
CA GLN A 170 10.64 -9.08 -6.94
C GLN A 170 9.30 -8.37 -7.08
N THR A 171 8.36 -8.91 -7.86
CA THR A 171 7.00 -8.36 -8.00
C THR A 171 6.28 -8.29 -6.66
N LEU A 172 6.33 -9.37 -5.87
CA LEU A 172 5.73 -9.40 -4.53
C LEU A 172 6.41 -8.44 -3.55
N LYS A 173 7.74 -8.31 -3.63
CA LYS A 173 8.49 -7.33 -2.84
C LYS A 173 8.05 -5.91 -3.18
N ASN A 174 7.96 -5.58 -4.47
CA ASN A 174 7.50 -4.27 -4.94
C ASN A 174 6.08 -3.96 -4.46
N TYR A 175 5.18 -4.94 -4.49
CA TYR A 175 3.84 -4.81 -3.93
C TYR A 175 3.87 -4.49 -2.43
N THR A 176 4.66 -5.25 -1.67
CA THR A 176 4.80 -5.07 -0.22
C THR A 176 5.34 -3.68 0.12
N ASP A 177 6.37 -3.23 -0.60
CA ASP A 177 6.97 -1.90 -0.43
C ASP A 177 5.97 -0.79 -0.77
N ASN A 178 5.14 -0.97 -1.82
CA ASN A 178 4.08 -0.03 -2.15
C ASN A 178 2.96 -0.03 -1.11
N MET A 179 2.59 -1.18 -0.54
CA MET A 179 1.59 -1.26 0.53
C MET A 179 2.03 -0.57 1.82
N GLN A 180 3.33 -0.51 2.12
CA GLN A 180 3.83 0.33 3.22
C GLN A 180 3.59 1.81 2.93
N LYS A 181 3.75 2.25 1.68
CA LYS A 181 3.43 3.63 1.28
C LYS A 181 1.93 3.91 1.36
N VAL A 182 1.08 2.94 1.01
CA VAL A 182 -0.38 3.03 1.20
C VAL A 182 -0.71 3.23 2.68
N LYS A 183 -0.11 2.43 3.57
CA LYS A 183 -0.30 2.56 5.01
C LYS A 183 0.07 3.96 5.51
N SER A 184 1.25 4.47 5.14
CA SER A 184 1.67 5.83 5.53
C SER A 184 0.72 6.90 5.00
N ALA A 185 0.33 6.82 3.72
CA ALA A 185 -0.59 7.78 3.11
C ALA A 185 -1.98 7.78 3.77
N LEU A 186 -2.50 6.60 4.14
CA LEU A 186 -3.76 6.48 4.88
C LEU A 186 -3.66 7.07 6.29
N GLN A 187 -2.52 6.93 6.97
CA GLN A 187 -2.28 7.54 8.28
C GLN A 187 -2.25 9.06 8.19
N GLU A 188 -1.57 9.61 7.18
CA GLU A 188 -1.56 11.06 6.93
C GLU A 188 -2.96 11.59 6.60
N TYR A 189 -3.73 10.87 5.76
CA TYR A 189 -5.11 11.23 5.45
C TYR A 189 -5.97 11.21 6.72
N LYS A 190 -5.87 10.17 7.55
CA LYS A 190 -6.55 10.10 8.86
C LYS A 190 -6.18 11.28 9.75
N GLY A 191 -4.90 11.66 9.81
CA GLY A 191 -4.43 12.82 10.56
C GLY A 191 -5.07 14.13 10.08
N ALA A 192 -5.10 14.35 8.76
CA ALA A 192 -5.74 15.53 8.18
C ALA A 192 -7.24 15.60 8.50
N VAL A 193 -7.96 14.48 8.39
CA VAL A 193 -9.40 14.40 8.72
C VAL A 193 -9.66 14.70 10.20
N ARG A 194 -8.80 14.18 11.09
CA ARG A 194 -8.87 14.49 12.52
C ARG A 194 -8.69 15.98 12.78
N ASN A 195 -7.65 16.58 12.19
CA ASN A 195 -7.38 18.01 12.37
C ASN A 195 -8.55 18.88 11.88
N LEU A 196 -9.14 18.55 10.73
CA LEU A 196 -10.36 19.21 10.24
C LEU A 196 -11.50 19.08 11.24
N THR A 197 -11.78 17.85 11.71
CA THR A 197 -12.88 17.58 12.64
C THR A 197 -12.71 18.32 13.96
N ASP A 198 -11.49 18.35 14.51
CA ASP A 198 -11.18 19.04 15.76
C ASP A 198 -11.30 20.56 15.59
N ALA A 199 -10.89 21.12 14.46
CA ALA A 199 -11.08 22.54 14.14
C ALA A 199 -12.58 22.91 14.02
N VAL A 200 -13.37 22.10 13.32
CA VAL A 200 -14.82 22.29 13.20
C VAL A 200 -15.49 22.24 14.58
N ARG A 201 -15.14 21.26 15.42
CA ARG A 201 -15.64 21.16 16.79
C ARG A 201 -15.26 22.38 17.63
N SER A 202 -14.02 22.86 17.51
CA SER A 202 -13.57 24.04 18.23
C SER A 202 -14.31 25.31 17.79
N ALA A 203 -14.58 25.45 16.50
CA ALA A 203 -15.30 26.61 15.96
C ALA A 203 -16.76 26.63 16.46
N ALA A 204 -17.40 25.47 16.54
CA ALA A 204 -18.77 25.32 17.06
C ALA A 204 -18.89 25.70 18.54
N LYS A 205 -17.90 25.33 19.37
CA LYS A 205 -17.88 25.70 20.79
C LYS A 205 -17.78 27.22 21.00
N LYS A 206 -16.99 27.90 20.16
CA LYS A 206 -16.77 29.35 20.27
C LYS A 206 -17.99 30.17 19.86
N GLY A 207 -18.75 29.73 18.85
CA GLY A 207 -19.94 30.46 18.40
C GLY A 207 -21.23 30.14 19.17
N GLY A 208 -21.20 29.20 20.13
CA GLY A 208 -22.29 28.98 21.10
C GLY A 208 -22.08 29.70 22.44
N GLN A 209 -21.02 30.50 22.59
CA GLN A 209 -20.71 31.30 23.77
C GLN A 209 -20.94 32.81 23.55
N GLN A 210 -21.60 33.18 22.46
CA GLN A 210 -22.05 34.55 22.14
C GLN A 210 -23.57 34.59 22.21
#